data_AF-A0A8T1MQR5-F1
#
_entry.id   AF-A0A8T1MQR5-F1
#
_cell.length_a   1.000
_cell.length_b   1.000
_cell.length_c   1.000
_cell.angle_alpha   90.00
_cell.angle_beta   90.00
_cell.angle_gamma   90.00
#
_symmetry.space_group_name_H-M   'P 1'
#
loop_
_entity.id
_entity.type
_entity.pdbx_description
1 polymer ?
#
loop_
_entity_poly.entity_id
_entity_poly.type
_entity_poly.pdbx_seq_one_letter_code
_entity_poly.pdbx_strand_id
1 'polypeptide(L)'
;MKTGDHSMCESSDAYASVCVSDEQTDRPILAEISVCSKILQYPNRRQKEIFLHEIAHTLGLTPHSYAFLRYRDGTPRTPRNKSTDVPALGRNGKGVFIPAITTGLEKEIVLQTASKSIQKTVFHFTLPTLLEVARRVFNASNLAAFPMEDLKIEGLEGSHFDGRTALGELMTAPIGIPIKITHFLLAFMYDTGWYDVSGAHATVPTWGLLAGEEFVTKSCYEFVKLQQQRNKPPSPFCGWPEYKIPACLPDRSGYGLCDISPIKALAYHAHSVDRPRMNQMLKQYNFGGRYVQLNHCPIITEKRKEELWYRFGHVCTQEINIDSASSQNFAMEEFGSNSICLDHDRQDPWRIQTKSGFSDLKRLGASCHRHRCVRGSGLEVIIGNSTYNCPPEGGSIKINVEALSGRLLGSVHCPICETVCQKENCQVANPEDKKAVKTTPVQEEKSTATNLVTTKAQNIGNDQP
;
A
#
# COMPACT_ATOMS: atom_id res chain seq x y z
N MET A 1 -38.35 2.85 -17.33
CA MET A 1 -37.13 2.14 -16.86
C MET A 1 -36.45 1.56 -18.09
N LYS A 2 -35.47 2.26 -18.68
CA LYS A 2 -34.60 1.65 -19.68
C LYS A 2 -33.71 0.68 -18.92
N THR A 3 -33.79 -0.60 -19.26
CA THR A 3 -32.84 -1.61 -18.81
C THR A 3 -31.45 -1.13 -19.21
N GLY A 4 -30.54 -1.03 -18.23
CA GLY A 4 -29.14 -0.67 -18.48
C GLY A 4 -28.54 -1.53 -19.58
N ASP A 5 -27.63 -0.94 -20.34
CA ASP A 5 -27.01 -1.58 -21.50
C ASP A 5 -26.35 -2.91 -21.08
N HIS A 6 -26.92 -4.03 -21.54
CA HIS A 6 -26.48 -5.39 -21.19
C HIS A 6 -24.99 -5.62 -21.49
N SER A 7 -24.42 -4.85 -22.43
CA SER A 7 -23.02 -4.94 -22.85
C SER A 7 -22.02 -4.52 -21.76
N MET A 8 -22.38 -3.56 -20.89
CA MET A 8 -21.45 -3.05 -19.87
C MET A 8 -21.17 -4.07 -18.76
N CYS A 9 -22.12 -4.96 -18.47
CA CYS A 9 -21.95 -6.01 -17.46
C CYS A 9 -21.10 -7.20 -17.91
N GLU A 10 -20.73 -7.26 -19.19
CA GLU A 10 -19.79 -8.27 -19.69
C GLU A 10 -18.35 -7.96 -19.25
N SER A 11 -18.00 -6.68 -19.12
CA SER A 11 -16.63 -6.21 -18.85
C SER A 11 -16.44 -5.51 -17.49
N SER A 12 -17.53 -5.14 -16.79
CA SER A 12 -17.47 -4.44 -15.50
C SER A 12 -18.22 -5.19 -14.40
N ASP A 13 -17.81 -4.99 -13.14
CA ASP A 13 -18.55 -5.51 -11.97
C ASP A 13 -19.72 -4.57 -11.63
N ALA A 14 -19.48 -3.27 -11.65
CA ALA A 14 -20.47 -2.21 -11.56
C ALA A 14 -19.94 -1.02 -12.37
N TYR A 15 -20.79 -0.01 -12.57
CA TYR A 15 -20.39 1.26 -13.16
C TYR A 15 -21.25 2.40 -12.61
N ALA A 16 -20.65 3.58 -12.52
CA ALA A 16 -21.30 4.79 -12.05
C ALA A 16 -21.15 5.96 -13.02
N SER A 17 -22.17 6.81 -13.04
CA SER A 17 -22.14 8.05 -13.80
C SER A 17 -22.79 9.19 -13.02
N VAL A 18 -22.26 10.40 -13.17
CA VAL A 18 -22.90 11.62 -12.67
C VAL A 18 -23.94 12.04 -13.70
N CYS A 19 -25.21 12.10 -13.29
CA CYS A 19 -26.32 12.46 -14.16
C CYS A 19 -26.56 13.98 -14.17
N VAL A 20 -26.50 14.61 -13.00
CA VAL A 20 -26.77 16.04 -12.81
C VAL A 20 -25.77 16.64 -11.83
N SER A 21 -25.25 17.80 -12.20
CA SER A 21 -24.44 18.64 -11.33
C SER A 21 -25.17 19.95 -11.05
N ASP A 22 -24.94 20.53 -9.88
CA ASP A 22 -25.49 21.83 -9.51
C ASP A 22 -24.96 22.95 -10.43
N GLU A 23 -25.85 23.81 -10.92
CA GLU A 23 -25.51 24.82 -11.94
C GLU A 23 -24.55 25.90 -11.40
N GLN A 24 -24.53 26.14 -10.08
CA GLN A 24 -23.71 27.20 -9.49
C GLN A 24 -22.36 26.70 -9.00
N THR A 25 -22.31 25.47 -8.52
CA THR A 25 -21.13 24.88 -7.84
C THR A 25 -20.46 23.76 -8.64
N ASP A 26 -21.07 23.33 -9.75
CA ASP A 26 -20.71 22.14 -10.54
C ASP A 26 -20.63 20.84 -9.72
N ARG A 27 -21.11 20.85 -8.47
CA ARG A 27 -21.04 19.70 -7.59
C ARG A 27 -22.02 18.62 -8.05
N PRO A 28 -21.62 17.33 -8.12
CA PRO A 28 -22.55 16.24 -8.38
C PRO A 28 -23.72 16.24 -7.37
N ILE A 29 -24.96 16.21 -7.87
CA ILE A 29 -26.19 16.16 -7.04
C ILE A 29 -27.09 14.96 -7.34
N LEU A 30 -27.00 14.42 -8.56
CA LEU A 30 -27.67 13.18 -8.94
C LEU A 30 -26.71 12.31 -9.73
N ALA A 31 -26.64 11.04 -9.37
CA ALA A 31 -25.82 10.05 -10.02
C ALA A 31 -26.52 8.69 -9.99
N GLU A 32 -26.08 7.80 -10.86
CA GLU A 32 -26.55 6.41 -10.91
C GLU A 32 -25.38 5.46 -10.65
N ILE A 33 -25.69 4.34 -10.00
CA ILE A 33 -24.79 3.20 -9.87
C ILE A 33 -25.55 1.99 -10.39
N SER A 34 -25.00 1.37 -11.42
CA SER A 34 -25.51 0.14 -12.01
C SER A 34 -24.67 -1.03 -11.53
N VAL A 35 -25.33 -2.05 -10.96
CA VAL A 35 -24.68 -3.20 -10.31
C VAL A 35 -24.99 -4.45 -11.13
N CYS A 36 -23.93 -5.13 -11.59
CA CYS A 36 -24.11 -6.37 -12.34
C CYS A 36 -24.36 -7.55 -11.39
N SER A 37 -25.28 -8.45 -11.76
CA SER A 37 -25.77 -9.53 -10.90
C SER A 37 -24.68 -10.48 -10.37
N LYS A 38 -23.55 -10.61 -11.07
CA LYS A 38 -22.39 -11.40 -10.63
C LYS A 38 -21.82 -10.93 -9.29
N ILE A 39 -21.95 -9.65 -8.93
CA ILE A 39 -21.49 -9.12 -7.64
C ILE A 39 -22.17 -9.84 -6.47
N LEU A 40 -23.43 -10.27 -6.63
CA LEU A 40 -24.18 -10.94 -5.57
C LEU A 40 -23.55 -12.26 -5.11
N GLN A 41 -22.67 -12.84 -5.93
CA GLN A 41 -21.93 -14.07 -5.60
C GLN A 41 -20.62 -13.80 -4.85
N TYR A 42 -20.16 -12.53 -4.81
CA TYR A 42 -18.91 -12.19 -4.16
C TYR A 42 -19.05 -12.15 -2.64
N PRO A 43 -17.96 -12.37 -1.88
CA PRO A 43 -17.98 -12.15 -0.44
C PRO A 43 -18.41 -10.71 -0.10
N ASN A 44 -19.17 -10.54 0.99
CA ASN A 44 -19.70 -9.25 1.44
C ASN A 44 -18.66 -8.12 1.47
N ARG A 45 -17.42 -8.44 1.85
CA ARG A 45 -16.31 -7.49 1.82
C ARG A 45 -16.07 -6.92 0.42
N ARG A 46 -15.93 -7.79 -0.58
CA ARG A 46 -15.66 -7.39 -1.98
C ARG A 46 -16.85 -6.62 -2.57
N GLN A 47 -18.08 -7.01 -2.22
CA GLN A 47 -19.26 -6.24 -2.61
C GLN A 47 -19.17 -4.80 -2.09
N LYS A 48 -18.93 -4.62 -0.78
CA LYS A 48 -18.78 -3.28 -0.17
C LYS A 48 -17.66 -2.46 -0.82
N GLU A 49 -16.51 -3.08 -1.09
CA GLU A 49 -15.38 -2.44 -1.77
C GLU A 49 -15.79 -1.92 -3.16
N ILE A 50 -16.50 -2.72 -3.96
CA ILE A 50 -16.99 -2.28 -5.28
C ILE A 50 -18.04 -1.17 -5.16
N PHE A 51 -19.00 -1.28 -4.25
CA PHE A 51 -20.01 -0.22 -4.07
C PHE A 51 -19.38 1.11 -3.63
N LEU A 52 -18.43 1.07 -2.70
CA LEU A 52 -17.71 2.28 -2.27
C LEU A 52 -16.90 2.90 -3.41
N HIS A 53 -16.29 2.07 -4.25
CA HIS A 53 -15.56 2.50 -5.45
C HIS A 53 -16.48 3.27 -6.41
N GLU A 54 -17.64 2.70 -6.75
CA GLU A 54 -18.61 3.37 -7.62
C GLU A 54 -19.17 4.65 -6.99
N ILE A 55 -19.39 4.68 -5.68
CA ILE A 55 -19.78 5.91 -4.97
C ILE A 55 -18.71 7.00 -5.16
N ALA A 56 -17.42 6.68 -5.07
CA ALA A 56 -16.37 7.68 -5.28
C ALA A 56 -16.36 8.25 -6.72
N HIS A 57 -16.71 7.45 -7.74
CA HIS A 57 -16.97 7.99 -9.08
C HIS A 57 -18.17 8.96 -9.10
N THR A 58 -19.28 8.61 -8.43
CA THR A 58 -20.46 9.51 -8.34
C THR A 58 -20.14 10.82 -7.62
N LEU A 59 -19.14 10.82 -6.73
CA LEU A 59 -18.67 12.01 -6.03
C LEU A 59 -17.69 12.86 -6.86
N GLY A 60 -17.34 12.42 -8.07
CA GLY A 60 -16.63 13.22 -9.07
C GLY A 60 -15.19 12.84 -9.33
N LEU A 61 -14.73 11.67 -8.87
CA LEU A 61 -13.46 11.11 -9.37
C LEU A 61 -13.70 10.49 -10.75
N THR A 62 -13.83 11.36 -11.76
CA THR A 62 -14.03 10.99 -13.17
C THR A 62 -13.47 12.10 -14.08
N PRO A 63 -12.89 11.78 -15.25
CA PRO A 63 -12.33 12.78 -16.16
C PRO A 63 -13.30 13.90 -16.54
N HIS A 64 -14.60 13.59 -16.58
CA HIS A 64 -15.66 14.55 -16.89
C HIS A 64 -15.81 15.66 -15.85
N SER A 65 -15.37 15.42 -14.61
CA SER A 65 -15.50 16.35 -13.49
C SER A 65 -14.28 17.26 -13.32
N TYR A 66 -13.10 16.87 -13.81
CA TYR A 66 -11.85 17.55 -13.45
C TYR A 66 -11.79 19.02 -13.90
N ALA A 67 -12.32 19.33 -15.08
CA ALA A 67 -12.37 20.71 -15.56
C ALA A 67 -13.35 21.59 -14.75
N PHE A 68 -14.25 20.96 -13.99
CA PHE A 68 -15.30 21.64 -13.23
C PHE A 68 -14.99 21.83 -11.75
N LEU A 69 -13.88 21.26 -11.26
CA LEU A 69 -13.45 21.41 -9.87
C LEU A 69 -13.31 22.88 -9.48
N ARG A 70 -13.53 23.17 -8.19
CA ARG A 70 -13.51 24.52 -7.63
C ARG A 70 -12.46 24.66 -6.54
N TYR A 71 -12.05 25.89 -6.29
CA TYR A 71 -11.32 26.24 -5.08
C TYR A 71 -12.27 26.22 -3.88
N ARG A 72 -11.71 26.25 -2.67
CA ARG A 72 -12.50 26.21 -1.42
C ARG A 72 -13.40 27.44 -1.23
N ASP A 73 -13.09 28.54 -1.89
CA ASP A 73 -13.93 29.75 -1.90
C ASP A 73 -15.09 29.67 -2.91
N GLY A 74 -15.23 28.53 -3.62
CA GLY A 74 -16.25 28.31 -4.63
C GLY A 74 -15.89 28.87 -6.00
N THR A 75 -14.72 29.47 -6.20
CA THR A 75 -14.31 29.95 -7.53
C THR A 75 -13.88 28.78 -8.44
N PRO A 76 -14.19 28.81 -9.76
CA PRO A 76 -13.76 27.76 -10.68
C PRO A 76 -12.24 27.64 -10.78
N ARG A 77 -11.69 26.41 -10.71
CA ARG A 77 -10.26 26.19 -10.96
C ARG A 77 -9.89 26.37 -12.42
N THR A 78 -10.76 25.91 -13.32
CA THR A 78 -10.62 26.13 -14.76
C THR A 78 -11.35 27.39 -15.18
N PRO A 79 -10.72 28.29 -15.95
CA PRO A 79 -11.38 29.48 -16.49
C PRO A 79 -12.67 29.14 -17.22
N ARG A 80 -13.72 29.94 -17.02
CA ARG A 80 -15.04 29.73 -17.63
C ARG A 80 -15.30 30.66 -18.81
N ASN A 81 -16.07 30.17 -19.77
CA ASN A 81 -16.59 30.98 -20.86
C ASN A 81 -17.65 31.94 -20.31
N LYS A 82 -17.51 33.24 -20.57
CA LYS A 82 -18.38 34.28 -20.01
C LYS A 82 -19.86 34.15 -20.41
N SER A 83 -20.15 33.49 -21.53
CA SER A 83 -21.52 33.37 -22.05
C SER A 83 -22.21 32.07 -21.66
N THR A 84 -21.45 30.98 -21.50
CA THR A 84 -22.02 29.64 -21.25
C THR A 84 -21.67 29.06 -19.87
N ASP A 85 -20.78 29.70 -19.13
CA ASP A 85 -20.25 29.27 -17.83
C ASP A 85 -19.61 27.87 -17.78
N VAL A 86 -19.29 27.30 -18.95
CA VAL A 86 -18.55 26.03 -19.07
C VAL A 86 -17.04 26.27 -19.17
N PRO A 87 -16.19 25.25 -18.89
CA PRO A 87 -14.74 25.36 -19.00
C PRO A 87 -14.27 25.86 -20.37
N ALA A 88 -13.39 26.87 -20.37
CA ALA A 88 -12.98 27.62 -21.55
C ALA A 88 -11.77 27.04 -22.30
N LEU A 89 -11.08 26.04 -21.73
CA LEU A 89 -9.87 25.45 -22.33
C LEU A 89 -10.17 24.43 -23.44
N GLY A 90 -11.43 24.31 -23.85
CA GLY A 90 -11.87 23.38 -24.88
C GLY A 90 -12.02 21.94 -24.36
N ARG A 91 -12.06 21.01 -25.30
CA ARG A 91 -12.24 19.58 -25.06
C ARG A 91 -11.13 18.78 -25.75
N ASN A 92 -10.73 17.67 -25.14
CA ASN A 92 -9.77 16.75 -25.75
C ASN A 92 -10.41 15.91 -26.86
N GLY A 93 -9.63 15.04 -27.50
CA GLY A 93 -10.10 14.17 -28.60
C GLY A 93 -11.22 13.19 -28.20
N LYS A 94 -11.50 13.01 -26.91
CA LYS A 94 -12.60 12.19 -26.38
C LYS A 94 -13.84 13.03 -26.01
N GLY A 95 -13.85 14.33 -26.30
CA GLY A 95 -14.96 15.23 -25.98
C GLY A 95 -15.03 15.65 -24.50
N VAL A 96 -14.02 15.34 -23.70
CA VAL A 96 -13.92 15.69 -22.27
C VAL A 96 -13.28 17.07 -22.12
N PHE A 97 -13.84 17.93 -21.26
CA PHE A 97 -13.27 19.27 -21.02
C PHE A 97 -11.86 19.20 -20.44
N ILE A 98 -10.99 20.08 -20.94
CA ILE A 98 -9.59 20.14 -20.51
C ILE A 98 -9.51 20.95 -19.20
N PRO A 99 -8.98 20.38 -18.10
CA PRO A 99 -8.81 21.10 -16.85
C PRO A 99 -7.66 22.11 -16.93
N ALA A 100 -7.68 23.14 -16.08
CA ALA A 100 -6.51 24.00 -15.89
C ALA A 100 -5.33 23.24 -15.30
N ILE A 101 -4.11 23.74 -15.55
CA ILE A 101 -2.86 23.13 -15.07
C ILE A 101 -2.76 23.07 -13.54
N THR A 102 -3.59 23.83 -12.83
CA THR A 102 -3.72 23.85 -11.36
C THR A 102 -4.56 22.68 -10.83
N THR A 103 -5.28 22.00 -11.71
CA THR A 103 -6.00 20.76 -11.43
C THR A 103 -5.19 19.56 -11.92
N GLY A 104 -4.76 19.58 -13.18
CA GLY A 104 -4.01 18.49 -13.76
C GLY A 104 -3.61 18.75 -15.20
N LEU A 105 -2.73 17.92 -15.73
CA LEU A 105 -2.23 18.02 -17.10
C LEU A 105 -1.91 16.65 -17.68
N GLU A 106 -2.00 16.54 -19.00
CA GLU A 106 -1.34 15.46 -19.73
C GLU A 106 0.16 15.74 -19.83
N LYS A 107 0.97 14.76 -19.43
CA LYS A 107 2.43 14.86 -19.47
C LYS A 107 3.00 13.70 -20.27
N GLU A 108 3.85 14.03 -21.23
CA GLU A 108 4.67 13.05 -21.92
C GLU A 108 5.81 12.59 -21.01
N ILE A 109 5.93 11.28 -20.84
CA ILE A 109 6.95 10.65 -20.00
C ILE A 109 7.70 9.58 -20.79
N VAL A 110 8.98 9.42 -20.45
CA VAL A 110 9.84 8.35 -20.98
C VAL A 110 10.28 7.47 -19.83
N LEU A 111 9.91 6.19 -19.90
CA LEU A 111 10.19 5.17 -18.90
C LEU A 111 11.15 4.14 -19.47
N GLN A 112 12.16 3.73 -18.70
CA GLN A 112 13.09 2.68 -19.13
C GLN A 112 12.61 1.32 -18.65
N THR A 113 12.53 0.34 -19.53
CA THR A 113 12.29 -1.07 -19.18
C THR A 113 13.47 -1.91 -19.63
N ALA A 114 13.51 -3.17 -19.20
CA ALA A 114 14.60 -4.04 -19.61
C ALA A 114 14.66 -4.32 -21.12
N SER A 115 13.53 -4.23 -21.81
CA SER A 115 13.45 -4.53 -23.25
C SER A 115 13.51 -3.28 -24.13
N LYS A 116 13.07 -2.12 -23.65
CA LYS A 116 12.98 -0.87 -24.43
C LYS A 116 12.70 0.35 -23.56
N SER A 117 12.87 1.54 -24.13
CA SER A 117 12.26 2.76 -23.61
C SER A 117 10.79 2.84 -24.06
N ILE A 118 9.92 3.28 -23.16
CA ILE A 118 8.48 3.46 -23.39
C ILE A 118 8.19 4.95 -23.29
N GLN A 119 7.67 5.53 -24.36
CA GLN A 119 7.15 6.89 -24.40
C GLN A 119 5.63 6.82 -24.32
N LYS A 120 5.04 7.55 -23.38
CA LYS A 120 3.58 7.60 -23.20
C LYS A 120 3.14 8.94 -22.65
N THR A 121 1.92 9.33 -22.98
CA THR A 121 1.24 10.49 -22.40
C THR A 121 0.31 10.03 -21.30
N VAL A 122 0.49 10.58 -20.10
CA VAL A 122 -0.26 10.21 -18.88
C VAL A 122 -0.84 11.46 -18.26
N PHE A 123 -2.13 11.41 -17.89
CA PHE A 123 -2.75 12.47 -17.11
C PHE A 123 -2.24 12.43 -15.67
N HIS A 124 -1.83 13.57 -15.15
CA HIS A 124 -1.40 13.72 -13.76
C HIS A 124 -2.21 14.81 -13.07
N PHE A 125 -2.56 14.59 -11.81
CA PHE A 125 -3.08 15.64 -10.96
C PHE A 125 -1.97 16.56 -10.45
N THR A 126 -2.29 17.84 -10.35
CA THR A 126 -1.46 18.89 -9.73
C THR A 126 -2.18 19.53 -8.53
N LEU A 127 -3.23 18.87 -8.05
CA LEU A 127 -4.04 19.32 -6.92
C LEU A 127 -3.18 19.42 -5.64
N PRO A 128 -3.28 20.54 -4.89
CA PRO A 128 -2.32 20.88 -3.86
C PRO A 128 -2.32 19.92 -2.67
N THR A 129 -3.49 19.54 -2.15
CA THR A 129 -3.62 18.66 -0.99
C THR A 129 -3.24 17.23 -1.37
N LEU A 130 -3.64 16.77 -2.56
CA LEU A 130 -3.23 15.47 -3.08
C LEU A 130 -1.70 15.37 -3.22
N LEU A 131 -1.05 16.41 -3.74
CA LEU A 131 0.41 16.47 -3.80
C LEU A 131 1.05 16.54 -2.42
N GLU A 132 0.48 17.28 -1.46
CA GLU A 132 0.96 17.30 -0.08
C GLU A 132 0.97 15.89 0.53
N VAL A 133 -0.12 15.13 0.36
CA VAL A 133 -0.21 13.74 0.81
C VAL A 133 0.82 12.87 0.09
N ALA A 134 0.92 12.96 -1.24
CA ALA A 134 1.89 12.17 -2.01
C ALA A 134 3.34 12.46 -1.61
N ARG A 135 3.71 13.74 -1.43
CA ARG A 135 5.05 14.14 -0.98
C ARG A 135 5.40 13.53 0.37
N ARG A 136 4.44 13.50 1.31
CA ARG A 136 4.62 12.88 2.63
C ARG A 136 4.73 11.36 2.53
N VAL A 137 3.80 10.70 1.85
CA VAL A 137 3.78 9.24 1.70
C VAL A 137 5.05 8.74 1.04
N PHE A 138 5.46 9.31 -0.09
CA PHE A 138 6.63 8.82 -0.82
C PHE A 138 7.96 9.41 -0.33
N ASN A 139 7.95 10.34 0.64
CA ASN A 139 9.13 11.14 1.01
C ASN A 139 9.78 11.83 -0.21
N ALA A 140 8.96 12.56 -0.96
CA ALA A 140 9.31 13.14 -2.26
C ALA A 140 8.95 14.62 -2.29
N SER A 141 9.68 15.47 -1.57
CA SER A 141 9.32 16.89 -1.34
C SER A 141 9.05 17.71 -2.61
N ASN A 142 9.71 17.36 -3.72
CA ASN A 142 9.64 18.09 -4.98
C ASN A 142 8.65 17.49 -5.98
N LEU A 143 7.87 16.47 -5.59
CA LEU A 143 6.91 15.83 -6.48
C LEU A 143 5.91 16.86 -7.02
N ALA A 144 5.93 17.08 -8.33
CA ALA A 144 5.18 18.16 -8.98
C ALA A 144 3.80 17.73 -9.50
N ALA A 145 3.60 16.42 -9.71
CA ALA A 145 2.34 15.89 -10.24
C ALA A 145 2.18 14.42 -9.79
N PHE A 146 0.94 13.95 -9.62
CA PHE A 146 0.61 12.58 -9.23
C PHE A 146 -0.09 11.83 -10.38
N PRO A 147 0.43 10.68 -10.84
CA PRO A 147 -0.06 10.01 -12.05
C PRO A 147 -1.43 9.35 -11.83
N MET A 148 -2.28 9.46 -12.83
CA MET A 148 -3.52 8.68 -12.94
C MET A 148 -3.29 7.46 -13.83
N GLU A 149 -4.20 6.50 -13.74
CA GLU A 149 -4.19 5.27 -14.52
C GLU A 149 -4.09 5.56 -16.03
N ASP A 150 -3.19 4.86 -16.68
CA ASP A 150 -2.77 5.12 -18.06
C ASP A 150 -3.05 3.97 -19.02
N LEU A 151 -3.54 2.84 -18.50
CA LEU A 151 -4.05 1.76 -19.32
C LEU A 151 -5.16 2.25 -20.24
N LYS A 152 -4.96 2.06 -21.55
CA LYS A 152 -5.90 2.44 -22.62
C LYS A 152 -7.10 1.48 -22.68
N ILE A 153 -7.78 1.33 -21.56
CA ILE A 153 -9.03 0.58 -21.38
C ILE A 153 -10.12 1.61 -21.12
N GLU A 154 -11.22 1.50 -21.86
CA GLU A 154 -12.37 2.39 -21.71
C GLU A 154 -12.89 2.35 -20.25
N GLY A 155 -13.22 3.52 -19.71
CA GLY A 155 -13.63 3.68 -18.31
C GLY A 155 -12.50 3.66 -17.28
N LEU A 156 -11.33 3.12 -17.62
CA LEU A 156 -10.19 3.00 -16.70
C LEU A 156 -9.27 4.21 -16.74
N GLU A 157 -8.82 4.59 -17.94
CA GLU A 157 -7.83 5.65 -18.17
C GLU A 157 -8.27 7.00 -17.57
N GLY A 158 -7.47 7.57 -16.66
CA GLY A 158 -7.71 8.86 -16.03
C GLY A 158 -8.86 8.89 -15.01
N SER A 159 -9.66 7.83 -14.92
CA SER A 159 -10.74 7.69 -13.93
C SER A 159 -10.29 7.01 -12.64
N HIS A 160 -9.07 6.48 -12.59
CA HIS A 160 -8.55 5.70 -11.47
C HIS A 160 -7.15 6.20 -11.08
N PHE A 161 -6.77 6.02 -9.82
CA PHE A 161 -5.36 6.15 -9.46
C PHE A 161 -4.57 5.01 -10.12
N ASP A 162 -3.35 5.30 -10.56
CA ASP A 162 -2.48 4.31 -11.22
C ASP A 162 -2.16 3.17 -10.24
N GLY A 163 -2.51 1.94 -10.63
CA GLY A 163 -2.34 0.76 -9.77
C GLY A 163 -0.88 0.47 -9.39
N ARG A 164 0.09 0.85 -10.23
CA ARG A 164 1.52 0.71 -9.91
C ARG A 164 1.90 1.60 -8.72
N THR A 165 1.36 2.81 -8.62
CA THR A 165 1.78 3.82 -7.62
C THR A 165 0.87 3.89 -6.40
N ALA A 166 -0.39 3.48 -6.50
CA ALA A 166 -1.38 3.60 -5.44
C ALA A 166 -2.04 2.26 -5.04
N LEU A 167 -1.41 1.11 -5.29
CA LEU A 167 -2.02 -0.19 -5.00
C LEU A 167 -2.56 -0.28 -3.56
N GLY A 168 -3.80 -0.76 -3.42
CA GLY A 168 -4.50 -0.82 -2.14
C GLY A 168 -5.38 0.41 -1.85
N GLU A 169 -5.35 1.43 -2.71
CA GLU A 169 -6.37 2.49 -2.75
C GLU A 169 -7.69 1.96 -3.30
N LEU A 170 -8.81 2.42 -2.74
CA LEU A 170 -10.17 2.11 -3.19
C LEU A 170 -10.34 2.34 -4.70
N MET A 171 -9.78 3.42 -5.23
CA MET A 171 -9.90 3.90 -6.61
C MET A 171 -8.76 3.44 -7.52
N THR A 172 -8.07 2.35 -7.14
CA THR A 172 -7.24 1.58 -8.08
C THR A 172 -8.05 0.44 -8.69
N ALA A 173 -7.64 0.00 -9.89
CA ALA A 173 -8.23 -1.20 -10.48
C ALA A 173 -7.93 -2.44 -9.62
N PRO A 174 -8.95 -3.27 -9.26
CA PRO A 174 -8.76 -4.38 -8.35
C PRO A 174 -7.94 -5.51 -9.00
N ILE A 175 -6.98 -6.05 -8.24
CA ILE A 175 -6.19 -7.24 -8.63
C ILE A 175 -6.29 -8.40 -7.62
N GLY A 176 -7.30 -8.35 -6.74
CA GLY A 176 -7.49 -9.34 -5.66
C GLY A 176 -6.69 -9.04 -4.39
N ILE A 177 -6.13 -7.83 -4.26
CA ILE A 177 -5.54 -7.31 -3.03
C ILE A 177 -6.59 -6.43 -2.34
N PRO A 178 -6.71 -6.47 -1.00
CA PRO A 178 -7.46 -5.52 -0.20
C PRO A 178 -7.30 -4.07 -0.64
N ILE A 179 -8.43 -3.39 -0.93
CA ILE A 179 -8.46 -1.96 -1.20
C ILE A 179 -9.11 -1.21 -0.02
N LYS A 180 -8.68 0.03 0.22
CA LYS A 180 -9.10 0.85 1.36
C LYS A 180 -9.25 2.30 0.93
N ILE A 181 -10.11 3.06 1.61
CA ILE A 181 -10.12 4.51 1.50
C ILE A 181 -8.84 5.04 2.13
N THR A 182 -8.00 5.66 1.31
CA THR A 182 -6.75 6.24 1.80
C THR A 182 -6.80 7.77 1.81
N HIS A 183 -5.72 8.36 2.35
CA HIS A 183 -5.49 9.79 2.28
C HIS A 183 -5.41 10.33 0.84
N PHE A 184 -5.11 9.51 -0.17
CA PHE A 184 -5.12 9.96 -1.58
C PHE A 184 -6.53 10.33 -2.04
N LEU A 185 -7.49 9.42 -1.86
CA LEU A 185 -8.88 9.68 -2.24
C LEU A 185 -9.46 10.86 -1.46
N LEU A 186 -9.22 10.93 -0.14
CA LEU A 186 -9.73 12.03 0.66
C LEU A 186 -9.11 13.37 0.29
N ALA A 187 -7.81 13.41 -0.02
CA ALA A 187 -7.15 14.63 -0.46
C ALA A 187 -7.71 15.10 -1.82
N PHE A 188 -7.95 14.18 -2.76
CA PHE A 188 -8.67 14.49 -3.99
C PHE A 188 -10.06 15.07 -3.69
N MET A 189 -10.86 14.40 -2.85
CA MET A 189 -12.21 14.86 -2.49
C MET A 189 -12.19 16.25 -1.86
N TYR A 190 -11.20 16.54 -1.01
CA TYR A 190 -11.02 17.88 -0.43
C TYR A 190 -10.68 18.93 -1.49
N ASP A 191 -9.76 18.59 -2.41
CA ASP A 191 -9.30 19.46 -3.48
C ASP A 191 -10.36 19.74 -4.55
N THR A 192 -11.43 18.95 -4.62
CA THR A 192 -12.58 19.24 -5.49
C THR A 192 -13.26 20.57 -5.19
N GLY A 193 -13.13 21.07 -3.95
CA GLY A 193 -13.88 22.22 -3.45
C GLY A 193 -15.32 21.89 -3.04
N TRP A 194 -15.77 20.64 -3.22
CA TRP A 194 -17.16 20.23 -2.98
C TRP A 194 -17.41 19.62 -1.61
N TYR A 195 -16.38 19.03 -0.99
CA TYR A 195 -16.53 18.23 0.23
C TYR A 195 -15.54 18.65 1.31
N ASP A 196 -16.00 18.65 2.56
CA ASP A 196 -15.11 18.55 3.71
C ASP A 196 -14.84 17.08 4.00
N VAL A 197 -13.60 16.77 4.38
CA VAL A 197 -13.17 15.39 4.63
C VAL A 197 -12.64 15.26 6.05
N SER A 198 -12.97 14.14 6.69
CA SER A 198 -12.39 13.75 7.97
C SER A 198 -11.37 12.64 7.75
N GLY A 199 -10.13 12.86 8.21
CA GLY A 199 -9.08 11.84 8.18
C GLY A 199 -9.27 10.70 9.19
N ALA A 200 -10.29 10.76 10.06
CA ALA A 200 -10.45 9.84 11.19
C ALA A 200 -10.55 8.35 10.79
N HIS A 201 -11.07 8.07 9.59
CA HIS A 201 -11.22 6.70 9.08
C HIS A 201 -10.31 6.41 7.88
N ALA A 202 -9.40 7.33 7.56
CA ALA A 202 -8.49 7.19 6.43
C ALA A 202 -7.37 6.22 6.77
N THR A 203 -7.08 5.29 5.86
CA THR A 203 -5.87 4.48 5.98
C THR A 203 -4.67 5.26 5.45
N VAL A 204 -3.54 5.22 6.15
CA VAL A 204 -2.27 5.71 5.60
C VAL A 204 -1.83 4.75 4.49
N PRO A 205 -1.57 5.23 3.26
CA PRO A 205 -1.03 4.37 2.21
C PRO A 205 0.30 3.77 2.64
N THR A 206 0.39 2.44 2.69
CA THR A 206 1.63 1.72 2.99
C THR A 206 2.40 1.34 1.72
N TRP A 207 1.70 1.28 0.58
CA TRP A 207 2.30 1.03 -0.73
C TRP A 207 3.19 2.20 -1.16
N GLY A 208 4.49 1.96 -1.26
CA GLY A 208 5.48 2.99 -1.60
C GLY A 208 5.79 3.98 -0.46
N LEU A 209 5.39 3.70 0.78
CA LEU A 209 5.72 4.55 1.92
C LEU A 209 7.23 4.75 2.03
N LEU A 210 7.68 6.01 2.10
CA LEU A 210 9.08 6.47 2.10
C LEU A 210 9.96 5.95 0.93
N ALA A 211 9.36 5.51 -0.18
CA ALA A 211 10.10 4.88 -1.27
C ALA A 211 10.92 5.86 -2.15
N GLY A 212 10.71 7.16 -2.00
CA GLY A 212 11.37 8.23 -2.76
C GLY A 212 10.60 8.63 -4.03
N GLU A 213 11.00 9.75 -4.63
CA GLU A 213 10.38 10.31 -5.83
C GLU A 213 10.46 9.36 -7.04
N GLU A 214 11.52 8.55 -7.12
CA GLU A 214 11.71 7.58 -8.20
C GLU A 214 10.64 6.49 -8.18
N PHE A 215 10.04 6.19 -7.03
CA PHE A 215 8.92 5.26 -6.93
C PHE A 215 7.72 5.71 -7.77
N VAL A 216 7.49 7.01 -7.85
CA VAL A 216 6.36 7.62 -8.59
C VAL A 216 6.76 7.95 -10.03
N THR A 217 7.98 8.49 -10.23
CA THR A 217 8.38 9.09 -11.51
C THR A 217 9.10 8.15 -12.48
N LYS A 218 9.62 7.00 -12.02
CA LYS A 218 10.37 6.04 -12.83
C LYS A 218 9.58 4.76 -13.07
N SER A 219 10.00 3.94 -14.04
CA SER A 219 9.42 2.61 -14.17
C SER A 219 9.74 1.75 -12.92
N CYS A 220 8.95 0.72 -12.66
CA CYS A 220 9.31 -0.24 -11.60
C CYS A 220 10.62 -0.97 -11.89
N TYR A 221 11.00 -1.14 -13.16
CA TYR A 221 12.31 -1.69 -13.53
C TYR A 221 13.45 -0.76 -13.08
N GLU A 222 13.36 0.53 -13.42
CA GLU A 222 14.33 1.55 -13.00
C GLU A 222 14.40 1.64 -11.47
N PHE A 223 13.24 1.66 -10.81
CA PHE A 223 13.16 1.67 -9.35
C PHE A 223 13.88 0.46 -8.73
N VAL A 224 13.58 -0.76 -9.20
CA VAL A 224 14.24 -1.98 -8.73
C VAL A 224 15.75 -1.89 -8.90
N LYS A 225 16.24 -1.40 -10.04
CA LYS A 225 17.68 -1.21 -10.28
C LYS A 225 18.31 -0.21 -9.33
N LEU A 226 17.65 0.92 -9.07
CA LEU A 226 18.12 1.94 -8.14
C LEU A 226 18.18 1.41 -6.71
N GLN A 227 17.15 0.69 -6.25
CA GLN A 227 17.16 0.11 -4.90
C GLN A 227 18.26 -0.95 -4.75
N GLN A 228 18.44 -1.81 -5.75
CA GLN A 228 19.52 -2.81 -5.77
C GLN A 228 20.91 -2.16 -5.69
N GLN A 229 21.14 -1.06 -6.44
CA GLN A 229 22.39 -0.30 -6.37
C GLN A 229 22.63 0.32 -4.98
N ARG A 230 21.55 0.70 -4.28
CA ARG A 230 21.58 1.30 -2.94
C ARG A 230 21.60 0.25 -1.80
N ASN A 231 21.69 -1.04 -2.11
CA ASN A 231 21.52 -2.14 -1.17
C ASN A 231 20.21 -2.10 -0.35
N LYS A 232 19.13 -1.63 -0.97
CA LYS A 232 17.81 -1.59 -0.35
C LYS A 232 16.91 -2.69 -0.96
N PRO A 233 15.97 -3.24 -0.19
CA PRO A 233 14.92 -4.09 -0.74
C PRO A 233 14.20 -3.35 -1.88
N PRO A 234 14.02 -3.97 -3.06
CA PRO A 234 13.26 -3.37 -4.15
C PRO A 234 11.75 -3.43 -3.91
N SER A 235 11.31 -4.06 -2.81
CA SER A 235 9.92 -4.16 -2.40
C SER A 235 9.24 -2.78 -2.40
N PRO A 236 7.98 -2.70 -2.86
CA PRO A 236 7.10 -3.83 -3.11
C PRO A 236 7.24 -4.47 -4.51
N PHE A 237 8.07 -3.91 -5.39
CA PHE A 237 8.43 -4.54 -6.67
C PHE A 237 9.55 -5.56 -6.49
N CYS A 238 9.83 -6.34 -7.53
CA CYS A 238 10.88 -7.35 -7.47
C CYS A 238 11.52 -7.62 -8.84
N GLY A 239 12.61 -8.38 -8.85
CA GLY A 239 13.31 -8.80 -10.06
C GLY A 239 13.67 -10.28 -10.05
N TRP A 240 14.61 -10.66 -10.92
CA TRP A 240 15.06 -12.06 -11.03
C TRP A 240 15.73 -12.64 -9.78
N PRO A 241 16.45 -11.87 -8.95
CA PRO A 241 16.95 -12.41 -7.69
C PRO A 241 15.82 -13.00 -6.85
N GLU A 242 14.71 -12.27 -6.70
CA GLU A 242 13.52 -12.67 -5.96
C GLU A 242 12.66 -13.73 -6.68
N TYR A 243 13.01 -14.06 -7.94
CA TYR A 243 12.33 -15.13 -8.66
C TYR A 243 12.62 -16.51 -8.05
N LYS A 244 13.80 -16.70 -7.42
CA LYS A 244 14.19 -17.97 -6.79
C LYS A 244 14.49 -17.84 -5.30
N ILE A 245 14.83 -16.64 -4.84
CA ILE A 245 15.17 -16.36 -3.45
C ILE A 245 13.95 -15.68 -2.82
N PRO A 246 13.39 -16.19 -1.72
CA PRO A 246 12.23 -15.59 -1.08
C PRO A 246 12.48 -14.15 -0.66
N ALA A 247 11.42 -13.35 -0.68
CA ALA A 247 11.39 -12.00 -0.14
C ALA A 247 10.04 -11.78 0.56
N CYS A 248 9.96 -10.78 1.43
CA CYS A 248 8.73 -10.51 2.16
C CYS A 248 7.61 -10.02 1.24
N LEU A 249 6.38 -10.44 1.56
CA LEU A 249 5.17 -9.84 0.99
C LEU A 249 5.10 -8.35 1.38
N PRO A 250 4.46 -7.50 0.55
CA PRO A 250 4.36 -6.06 0.83
C PRO A 250 3.78 -5.70 2.20
N ASP A 251 2.89 -6.53 2.74
CA ASP A 251 2.24 -6.35 4.04
C ASP A 251 2.98 -7.02 5.21
N ARG A 252 4.15 -7.64 4.95
CA ARG A 252 4.99 -8.35 5.93
C ARG A 252 4.32 -9.54 6.63
N SER A 253 3.14 -9.97 6.18
CA SER A 253 2.40 -11.11 6.74
C SER A 253 3.10 -12.45 6.52
N GLY A 254 4.03 -12.49 5.58
CA GLY A 254 4.73 -13.67 5.12
C GLY A 254 5.81 -13.34 4.11
N TYR A 255 6.38 -14.37 3.50
CA TYR A 255 7.26 -14.24 2.34
C TYR A 255 6.77 -15.07 1.18
N GLY A 256 7.16 -14.65 -0.02
CA GLY A 256 6.79 -15.30 -1.26
C GLY A 256 7.92 -15.24 -2.27
N LEU A 257 7.55 -15.37 -3.53
CA LEU A 257 8.47 -15.23 -4.65
C LEU A 257 7.95 -14.18 -5.63
N CYS A 258 8.86 -13.62 -6.41
CA CYS A 258 8.54 -12.65 -7.44
C CYS A 258 7.66 -13.29 -8.53
N ASP A 259 6.50 -12.68 -8.80
CA ASP A 259 5.55 -13.15 -9.82
C ASP A 259 5.94 -12.67 -11.23
N ILE A 260 7.13 -13.09 -11.69
CA ILE A 260 7.56 -12.85 -13.06
C ILE A 260 6.97 -13.92 -13.96
N SER A 261 6.34 -13.48 -15.04
CA SER A 261 5.72 -14.32 -16.06
C SER A 261 6.07 -13.81 -17.46
N PRO A 262 6.05 -14.67 -18.49
CA PRO A 262 6.13 -14.22 -19.86
C PRO A 262 4.96 -13.28 -20.18
N ILE A 263 5.25 -12.12 -20.76
CA ILE A 263 4.25 -11.16 -21.22
C ILE A 263 4.16 -11.21 -22.75
N LYS A 264 2.95 -11.02 -23.29
CA LYS A 264 2.72 -11.00 -24.74
C LYS A 264 3.55 -9.87 -25.38
N ALA A 265 4.16 -10.15 -26.54
CA ALA A 265 5.04 -9.21 -27.24
C ALA A 265 4.38 -7.85 -27.59
N LEU A 266 3.05 -7.83 -27.70
CA LEU A 266 2.23 -6.66 -28.02
C LEU A 266 1.84 -5.79 -26.81
N ALA A 267 2.35 -6.08 -25.61
CA ALA A 267 2.12 -5.22 -24.44
C ALA A 267 3.01 -3.97 -24.54
N TYR A 268 2.65 -3.04 -25.44
CA TYR A 268 3.49 -1.91 -25.83
C TYR A 268 3.91 -1.01 -24.67
N HIS A 269 3.09 -0.92 -23.61
CA HIS A 269 3.33 -0.13 -22.41
C HIS A 269 3.76 -0.95 -21.18
N ALA A 270 4.01 -2.25 -21.33
CA ALA A 270 4.37 -3.12 -20.21
C ALA A 270 5.77 -2.83 -19.67
N HIS A 271 5.90 -2.78 -18.35
CA HIS A 271 7.16 -2.65 -17.65
C HIS A 271 7.88 -4.01 -17.62
N SER A 272 8.68 -4.27 -18.65
CA SER A 272 9.46 -5.50 -18.71
C SER A 272 10.64 -5.50 -17.73
N VAL A 273 10.97 -6.67 -17.21
CA VAL A 273 12.16 -6.96 -16.42
C VAL A 273 13.21 -7.69 -17.25
N ASP A 274 14.43 -7.82 -16.71
CA ASP A 274 15.55 -8.46 -17.44
C ASP A 274 15.13 -9.83 -18.00
N ARG A 275 15.89 -10.37 -18.96
CA ARG A 275 15.67 -11.77 -19.35
C ARG A 275 16.50 -12.68 -18.44
N PRO A 276 16.02 -13.89 -18.12
CA PRO A 276 16.87 -14.86 -17.43
C PRO A 276 18.05 -15.20 -18.36
N ARG A 277 19.28 -15.25 -17.81
CA ARG A 277 20.51 -15.47 -18.59
C ARG A 277 20.57 -16.80 -19.35
N MET A 278 19.66 -17.75 -19.06
CA MET A 278 19.90 -19.19 -19.24
C MET A 278 18.95 -19.91 -20.22
N ASN A 279 18.42 -19.27 -21.27
CA ASN A 279 17.79 -20.03 -22.35
C ASN A 279 17.67 -19.23 -23.66
N GLN A 280 18.23 -19.73 -24.77
CA GLN A 280 18.01 -19.13 -26.10
C GLN A 280 16.52 -19.15 -26.50
N MET A 281 15.76 -20.17 -26.11
CA MET A 281 14.32 -20.30 -26.40
C MET A 281 13.47 -19.25 -25.66
N LEU A 282 13.97 -18.69 -24.56
CA LEU A 282 13.27 -17.65 -23.80
C LEU A 282 13.59 -16.23 -24.28
N LYS A 283 14.54 -16.06 -25.21
CA LYS A 283 14.87 -14.74 -25.79
C LYS A 283 13.72 -14.13 -26.59
N GLN A 284 12.79 -14.95 -27.09
CA GLN A 284 11.63 -14.50 -27.86
C GLN A 284 10.54 -13.85 -26.98
N TYR A 285 10.60 -14.02 -25.66
CA TYR A 285 9.62 -13.45 -24.74
C TYR A 285 10.17 -12.21 -24.03
N ASN A 286 9.27 -11.29 -23.73
CA ASN A 286 9.48 -10.31 -22.68
C ASN A 286 8.93 -10.88 -21.38
N PHE A 287 9.49 -10.46 -20.26
CA PHE A 287 9.07 -10.89 -18.94
C PHE A 287 8.61 -9.69 -18.12
N GLY A 288 7.59 -9.87 -17.30
CA GLY A 288 7.07 -8.85 -16.41
C GLY A 288 6.16 -9.47 -15.35
N GLY A 289 5.53 -8.63 -14.55
CA GLY A 289 4.47 -9.02 -13.63
C GLY A 289 3.23 -9.52 -14.35
N ARG A 290 2.45 -10.36 -13.67
CA ARG A 290 1.22 -10.96 -14.21
C ARG A 290 0.09 -9.95 -14.43
N TYR A 291 0.03 -8.90 -13.61
CA TYR A 291 -1.08 -7.95 -13.59
C TYR A 291 -0.83 -6.77 -14.53
N VAL A 292 -1.73 -6.60 -15.50
CA VAL A 292 -1.71 -5.45 -16.42
C VAL A 292 -1.99 -4.15 -15.69
N GLN A 293 -2.85 -4.19 -14.66
CA GLN A 293 -3.23 -3.06 -13.76
C GLN A 293 -2.04 -2.50 -12.96
N LEU A 294 -0.94 -3.26 -12.86
CA LEU A 294 0.32 -2.77 -12.28
C LEU A 294 1.31 -2.37 -13.37
N ASN A 295 0.85 -2.12 -14.59
CA ASN A 295 1.70 -1.92 -15.76
C ASN A 295 2.68 -3.09 -15.99
N HIS A 296 2.29 -4.33 -15.63
CA HIS A 296 3.17 -5.51 -15.59
C HIS A 296 4.40 -5.34 -14.69
N CYS A 297 4.30 -4.56 -13.61
CA CYS A 297 5.31 -4.56 -12.56
C CYS A 297 5.20 -5.84 -11.72
N PRO A 298 6.25 -6.67 -11.63
CA PRO A 298 6.22 -7.84 -10.78
C PRO A 298 6.35 -7.45 -9.32
N ILE A 299 5.60 -8.16 -8.48
CA ILE A 299 5.55 -8.00 -7.03
C ILE A 299 5.76 -9.36 -6.37
N ILE A 300 6.12 -9.38 -5.09
CA ILE A 300 6.20 -10.62 -4.32
C ILE A 300 4.79 -11.14 -4.06
N THR A 301 4.55 -12.42 -4.37
CA THR A 301 3.26 -13.08 -4.12
C THR A 301 3.45 -14.50 -3.61
N GLU A 302 2.38 -15.08 -3.09
CA GLU A 302 2.33 -16.48 -2.66
C GLU A 302 1.92 -17.44 -3.79
N LYS A 303 1.77 -16.97 -5.04
CA LYS A 303 1.31 -17.81 -6.16
C LYS A 303 2.28 -18.91 -6.58
N ARG A 304 3.52 -18.86 -6.10
CA ARG A 304 4.57 -19.86 -6.35
C ARG A 304 5.03 -20.52 -5.04
N LYS A 305 4.15 -20.60 -4.04
CA LYS A 305 4.45 -21.16 -2.72
C LYS A 305 4.91 -22.62 -2.75
N GLU A 306 4.57 -23.37 -3.79
CA GLU A 306 5.02 -24.74 -4.00
C GLU A 306 6.55 -24.82 -4.15
N GLU A 307 7.20 -23.74 -4.60
CA GLU A 307 8.66 -23.65 -4.68
C GLU A 307 9.33 -23.41 -3.32
N LEU A 308 8.54 -23.18 -2.25
CA LEU A 308 9.00 -22.97 -0.88
C LEU A 308 8.87 -24.24 -0.02
N TRP A 309 8.76 -25.42 -0.64
CA TRP A 309 8.57 -26.71 0.05
C TRP A 309 9.65 -27.05 1.09
N TYR A 310 10.84 -26.46 0.99
CA TYR A 310 11.97 -26.68 1.90
C TYR A 310 11.91 -25.79 3.15
N ARG A 311 10.87 -24.95 3.30
CA ARG A 311 10.65 -24.05 4.44
C ARG A 311 9.60 -24.62 5.37
N PHE A 312 9.65 -24.26 6.66
CA PHE A 312 8.65 -24.68 7.65
C PHE A 312 7.25 -24.11 7.35
N GLY A 313 7.18 -22.87 6.85
CA GLY A 313 5.96 -22.18 6.45
C GLY A 313 6.32 -20.85 5.82
N HIS A 314 5.40 -20.23 5.08
CA HIS A 314 5.62 -18.94 4.40
C HIS A 314 4.71 -17.82 4.89
N VAL A 315 3.66 -18.17 5.65
CA VAL A 315 2.74 -17.23 6.31
C VAL A 315 3.22 -17.05 7.73
N CYS A 316 3.81 -15.90 8.06
CA CYS A 316 4.39 -15.65 9.38
C CYS A 316 3.34 -15.66 10.49
N THR A 317 2.10 -15.26 10.18
CA THR A 317 1.01 -15.19 11.16
C THR A 317 0.34 -16.54 11.45
N GLN A 318 0.75 -17.61 10.77
CA GLN A 318 0.20 -18.94 10.99
C GLN A 318 0.80 -19.57 12.25
N GLU A 319 -0.01 -20.23 13.08
CA GLU A 319 0.52 -20.97 14.24
C GLU A 319 1.23 -22.24 13.75
N ILE A 320 2.56 -22.24 13.80
CA ILE A 320 3.41 -23.40 13.47
C ILE A 320 4.31 -23.67 14.68
N ASN A 321 4.12 -24.82 15.31
CA ASN A 321 4.97 -25.24 16.42
C ASN A 321 6.26 -25.85 15.87
N ILE A 322 7.31 -25.04 15.80
CA ILE A 322 8.66 -25.48 15.45
C ILE A 322 9.38 -25.79 16.76
N ASP A 323 9.90 -27.01 16.87
CA ASP A 323 10.79 -27.32 17.99
C ASP A 323 11.99 -26.35 17.96
N SER A 324 12.06 -25.47 18.96
CA SER A 324 13.14 -24.50 19.13
C SER A 324 14.53 -25.16 19.22
N ALA A 325 14.59 -26.46 19.56
CA ALA A 325 15.80 -27.27 19.57
C ALA A 325 16.09 -27.98 18.23
N SER A 326 15.24 -27.80 17.21
CA SER A 326 15.43 -28.40 15.90
C SER A 326 16.72 -27.90 15.26
N SER A 327 17.63 -28.83 14.96
CA SER A 327 18.87 -28.57 14.24
C SER A 327 18.66 -28.09 12.80
N GLN A 328 17.42 -28.05 12.31
CA GLN A 328 17.05 -27.58 10.99
C GLN A 328 16.60 -26.10 10.97
N ASN A 329 16.28 -25.51 12.12
CA ASN A 329 15.84 -24.10 12.20
C ASN A 329 17.03 -23.12 12.28
N PHE A 330 17.88 -23.10 11.25
CA PHE A 330 19.07 -22.26 11.21
C PHE A 330 18.78 -20.76 11.24
N ALA A 331 17.60 -20.36 10.76
CA ALA A 331 17.15 -18.97 10.75
C ALA A 331 16.44 -18.55 12.03
N MET A 332 16.24 -19.44 13.01
CA MET A 332 15.44 -19.18 14.20
C MET A 332 14.05 -18.63 13.85
N GLU A 333 13.41 -19.16 12.83
CA GLU A 333 12.09 -18.70 12.43
C GLU A 333 11.07 -19.00 13.53
N GLU A 334 10.23 -18.02 13.83
CA GLU A 334 9.08 -18.14 14.72
C GLU A 334 7.82 -17.68 13.99
N PHE A 335 6.75 -18.46 14.12
CA PHE A 335 5.47 -18.23 13.46
C PHE A 335 4.37 -18.06 14.50
N GLY A 336 3.36 -17.25 14.18
CA GLY A 336 2.21 -16.97 15.01
C GLY A 336 1.73 -15.53 14.86
N SER A 337 0.62 -15.20 15.52
CA SER A 337 -0.05 -13.89 15.40
C SER A 337 0.87 -12.65 15.60
N ASN A 338 1.95 -12.80 16.37
CA ASN A 338 2.93 -11.74 16.63
C ASN A 338 4.22 -11.87 15.80
N SER A 339 4.18 -12.54 14.64
CA SER A 339 5.34 -12.68 13.76
C SER A 339 5.20 -11.90 12.46
N ILE A 340 6.30 -11.31 12.01
CA ILE A 340 6.42 -10.58 10.75
C ILE A 340 7.57 -11.12 9.93
N CYS A 341 7.52 -10.88 8.62
CA CYS A 341 8.61 -11.19 7.72
C CYS A 341 9.69 -10.11 7.71
N LEU A 342 10.96 -10.54 7.77
CA LEU A 342 12.15 -9.70 7.58
C LEU A 342 12.93 -10.14 6.33
N ASP A 343 13.24 -9.20 5.44
CA ASP A 343 14.10 -9.46 4.28
C ASP A 343 15.56 -9.56 4.75
N HIS A 344 16.31 -10.52 4.21
CA HIS A 344 17.75 -10.65 4.48
C HIS A 344 18.55 -9.67 3.62
N ASP A 345 19.57 -9.06 4.19
CA ASP A 345 20.48 -8.20 3.45
C ASP A 345 21.34 -9.04 2.48
N ARG A 346 21.40 -8.63 1.21
CA ARG A 346 22.13 -9.39 0.19
C ARG A 346 23.63 -9.17 0.21
N GLN A 347 24.08 -8.02 0.71
CA GLN A 347 25.49 -7.71 0.84
C GLN A 347 26.06 -8.24 2.16
N ASP A 348 25.21 -8.43 3.17
CA ASP A 348 25.56 -9.12 4.41
C ASP A 348 24.59 -10.30 4.72
N PRO A 349 24.63 -11.36 3.90
CA PRO A 349 23.71 -12.47 4.01
C PRO A 349 23.95 -13.25 5.28
N TRP A 350 22.86 -13.86 5.76
CA TRP A 350 22.89 -14.70 6.94
C TRP A 350 23.86 -15.87 6.80
N ARG A 351 24.61 -16.11 7.86
CA ARG A 351 25.62 -17.16 7.99
C ARG A 351 25.52 -17.75 9.38
N ILE A 352 25.67 -19.07 9.47
CA ILE A 352 25.80 -19.75 10.76
C ILE A 352 27.25 -20.16 10.98
N GLN A 353 27.81 -19.75 12.12
CA GLN A 353 29.14 -20.13 12.57
C GLN A 353 29.02 -21.28 13.56
N THR A 354 29.57 -22.43 13.20
CA THR A 354 29.63 -23.62 14.04
C THR A 354 31.09 -23.94 14.37
N LYS A 355 31.33 -24.97 15.21
CA LYS A 355 32.68 -25.47 15.48
C LYS A 355 33.41 -25.95 14.21
N SER A 356 32.68 -26.35 13.18
CA SER A 356 33.22 -26.82 11.90
C SER A 356 33.42 -25.72 10.85
N GLY A 357 33.11 -24.46 11.18
CA GLY A 357 33.30 -23.30 10.29
C GLY A 357 32.01 -22.52 10.01
N PHE A 358 31.98 -21.79 8.90
CA PHE A 358 30.83 -20.98 8.49
C PHE A 358 30.02 -21.68 7.40
N SER A 359 28.69 -21.57 7.47
CA SER A 359 27.77 -21.97 6.39
C SER A 359 26.88 -20.79 5.96
N ASP A 360 26.83 -20.54 4.65
CA ASP A 360 26.02 -19.47 4.05
C ASP A 360 24.54 -19.87 3.96
N LEU A 361 23.64 -19.00 4.44
CA LEU A 361 22.18 -19.16 4.36
C LEU A 361 21.55 -18.26 3.28
N LYS A 362 22.33 -17.87 2.27
CA LYS A 362 21.96 -16.94 1.18
C LYS A 362 20.65 -17.29 0.45
N ARG A 363 20.22 -18.56 0.47
CA ARG A 363 18.99 -19.01 -0.20
C ARG A 363 17.72 -18.74 0.61
N LEU A 364 17.81 -18.39 1.89
CA LEU A 364 16.63 -18.11 2.70
C LEU A 364 15.94 -16.82 2.28
N GLY A 365 16.70 -15.74 2.08
CA GLY A 365 16.24 -14.48 1.48
C GLY A 365 15.30 -13.63 2.34
N ALA A 366 14.46 -14.27 3.14
CA ALA A 366 13.59 -13.70 4.14
C ALA A 366 13.27 -14.75 5.21
N SER A 367 12.79 -14.31 6.37
CA SER A 367 12.41 -15.20 7.48
C SER A 367 11.36 -14.57 8.41
N CYS A 368 10.56 -15.41 9.05
CA CYS A 368 9.54 -14.98 10.02
C CYS A 368 10.10 -14.86 11.44
N HIS A 369 9.84 -13.73 12.10
CA HIS A 369 10.32 -13.45 13.46
C HIS A 369 9.25 -12.80 14.30
N ARG A 370 9.25 -13.11 15.60
CA ARG A 370 8.37 -12.45 16.55
C ARG A 370 8.73 -10.96 16.62
N HIS A 371 7.71 -10.12 16.78
CA HIS A 371 7.88 -8.69 17.01
C HIS A 371 7.03 -8.22 18.19
N ARG A 372 7.36 -7.02 18.67
CA ARG A 372 6.51 -6.25 19.58
C ARG A 372 6.64 -4.76 19.28
N CYS A 373 5.56 -4.04 19.51
CA CYS A 373 5.52 -2.58 19.38
C CYS A 373 5.63 -1.98 20.79
N VAL A 374 6.71 -1.25 21.05
CA VAL A 374 7.00 -0.69 22.36
C VAL A 374 6.98 0.83 22.28
N ARG A 375 6.17 1.46 23.13
CA ARG A 375 6.02 2.93 23.15
C ARG A 375 7.36 3.61 23.41
N GLY A 376 7.76 4.50 22.51
CA GLY A 376 9.02 5.24 22.56
C GLY A 376 10.25 4.50 22.04
N SER A 377 10.19 3.16 21.89
CA SER A 377 11.24 2.34 21.25
C SER A 377 10.91 1.98 19.81
N GLY A 378 9.63 2.00 19.42
CA GLY A 378 9.19 1.61 18.08
C GLY A 378 8.99 0.10 17.92
N LEU A 379 9.39 -0.40 16.76
CA LEU A 379 9.31 -1.82 16.40
C LEU A 379 10.54 -2.56 16.94
N GLU A 380 10.31 -3.57 17.78
CA GLU A 380 11.35 -4.49 18.24
C GLU A 380 11.11 -5.87 17.64
N VAL A 381 12.15 -6.48 17.07
CA VAL A 381 12.13 -7.84 16.54
C VAL A 381 12.92 -8.77 17.44
N ILE A 382 12.42 -9.98 17.63
CA ILE A 382 12.97 -10.97 18.53
C ILE A 382 13.45 -12.14 17.67
N ILE A 383 14.75 -12.43 17.76
CA ILE A 383 15.41 -13.52 17.03
C ILE A 383 16.10 -14.40 18.07
N GLY A 384 15.57 -15.61 18.27
CA GLY A 384 15.96 -16.46 19.40
C GLY A 384 15.72 -15.73 20.72
N ASN A 385 16.75 -15.64 21.56
CA ASN A 385 16.67 -14.96 22.86
C ASN A 385 17.09 -13.49 22.83
N SER A 386 17.37 -12.94 21.64
CA SER A 386 17.86 -11.57 21.47
C SER A 386 16.77 -10.66 20.91
N THR A 387 16.72 -9.43 21.42
CA THR A 387 15.83 -8.37 20.92
C THR A 387 16.64 -7.32 20.16
N TYR A 388 16.13 -6.89 19.02
CA TYR A 388 16.74 -5.87 18.16
C TYR A 388 15.73 -4.76 17.87
N ASN A 389 16.18 -3.51 17.96
CA ASN A 389 15.34 -2.35 17.68
C ASN A 389 15.46 -1.97 16.21
N CYS A 390 14.32 -1.86 15.53
CA CYS A 390 14.25 -1.40 14.15
C CYS A 390 14.25 0.13 14.07
N PRO A 391 14.96 0.73 13.10
CA PRO A 391 14.84 2.16 12.83
C PRO A 391 13.38 2.53 12.48
N PRO A 392 12.84 3.68 12.95
CA PRO A 392 11.47 4.09 12.66
C PRO A 392 11.13 4.16 11.17
N GLU A 393 12.06 4.68 10.36
CA GLU A 393 11.99 4.78 8.90
C GLU A 393 12.32 3.47 8.16
N GLY A 394 12.55 2.37 8.90
CA GLY A 394 13.06 1.11 8.37
C GLY A 394 14.55 1.17 8.03
N GLY A 395 15.12 0.04 7.62
CA GLY A 395 16.53 -0.05 7.25
C GLY A 395 17.23 -1.30 7.75
N SER A 396 18.54 -1.41 7.51
CA SER A 396 19.32 -2.59 7.88
C SER A 396 19.68 -2.59 9.36
N ILE A 397 19.53 -3.75 10.01
CA ILE A 397 20.08 -4.03 11.34
C ILE A 397 20.98 -5.26 11.27
N LYS A 398 22.03 -5.26 12.10
CA LYS A 398 22.98 -6.37 12.18
C LYS A 398 22.56 -7.37 13.24
N ILE A 399 22.50 -8.63 12.86
CA ILE A 399 22.12 -9.76 13.69
C ILE A 399 23.38 -10.50 14.14
N ASN A 400 23.42 -10.81 15.43
CA ASN A 400 24.44 -11.63 16.06
C ASN A 400 23.82 -12.34 17.27
N VAL A 401 23.41 -13.60 17.09
CA VAL A 401 22.71 -14.36 18.13
C VAL A 401 23.24 -15.79 18.20
N GLU A 402 23.43 -16.27 19.44
CA GLU A 402 23.88 -17.64 19.70
C GLU A 402 22.68 -18.60 19.62
N ALA A 403 22.78 -19.64 18.79
CA ALA A 403 21.81 -20.74 18.69
C ALA A 403 22.41 -22.04 19.24
N LEU A 404 21.54 -23.03 19.46
CA LEU A 404 21.97 -24.43 19.64
C LEU A 404 22.75 -24.97 18.44
N SER A 405 22.38 -24.56 17.22
CA SER A 405 23.00 -24.97 15.96
C SER A 405 24.30 -24.21 15.63
N GLY A 406 24.62 -23.13 16.37
CA GLY A 406 25.76 -22.25 16.11
C GLY A 406 25.37 -20.77 16.18
N ARG A 407 26.33 -19.87 15.98
CA ARG A 407 26.12 -18.43 16.04
C ARG A 407 25.60 -17.90 14.71
N LEU A 408 24.39 -17.33 14.69
CA LEU A 408 23.78 -16.71 13.53
C LEU A 408 24.27 -15.26 13.39
N LEU A 409 24.78 -14.93 12.21
CA LEU A 409 25.40 -13.65 11.87
C LEU A 409 24.85 -13.16 10.53
N GLY A 410 24.74 -11.85 10.36
CA GLY A 410 24.36 -11.21 9.09
C GLY A 410 23.50 -9.99 9.33
N SER A 411 22.80 -9.50 8.32
CA SER A 411 21.91 -8.35 8.46
C SER A 411 20.52 -8.63 7.88
N VAL A 412 19.51 -7.93 8.39
CA VAL A 412 18.14 -7.93 7.86
C VAL A 412 17.65 -6.51 7.67
N HIS A 413 16.67 -6.33 6.78
CA HIS A 413 15.98 -5.07 6.59
C HIS A 413 14.68 -5.05 7.40
N CYS A 414 14.66 -4.17 8.40
CA CYS A 414 13.46 -3.83 9.14
C CYS A 414 12.44 -3.08 8.26
N PRO A 415 11.14 -3.36 8.41
CA PRO A 415 10.10 -2.55 7.80
C PRO A 415 10.01 -1.17 8.48
N ILE A 416 9.33 -0.24 7.82
CA ILE A 416 8.96 1.04 8.41
C ILE A 416 8.03 0.77 9.60
N CYS A 417 8.30 1.38 10.74
CA CYS A 417 7.58 1.10 11.98
C CYS A 417 6.06 1.27 11.81
N GLU A 418 5.60 2.36 11.18
CA GLU A 418 4.17 2.65 10.98
C GLU A 418 3.45 1.66 10.04
N THR A 419 4.18 0.76 9.36
CA THR A 419 3.56 -0.30 8.54
C THR A 419 3.20 -1.55 9.36
N VAL A 420 3.72 -1.66 10.58
CA VAL A 420 3.52 -2.80 11.48
C VAL A 420 2.89 -2.36 12.81
N CYS A 421 3.38 -1.26 13.37
CA CYS A 421 2.99 -0.72 14.66
C CYS A 421 2.08 0.49 14.52
N GLN A 422 1.25 0.73 15.54
CA GLN A 422 0.51 1.97 15.67
C GLN A 422 1.46 3.17 15.81
N LYS A 423 1.03 4.33 15.29
CA LYS A 423 1.85 5.54 15.16
C LYS A 423 2.43 6.02 16.49
N GLU A 424 1.68 5.87 17.58
CA GLU A 424 2.05 6.28 18.94
C GLU A 424 3.29 5.53 19.45
N ASN A 425 3.55 4.32 18.93
CA ASN A 425 4.74 3.55 19.28
C ASN A 425 5.97 3.97 18.48
N CYS A 426 5.78 4.48 17.26
CA CYS A 426 6.85 4.81 16.31
C CYS A 426 7.43 6.21 16.49
N GLN A 427 6.81 7.05 17.33
CA GLN A 427 7.36 8.34 17.71
C GLN A 427 8.52 8.13 18.68
N VAL A 428 9.72 8.54 18.26
CA VAL A 428 10.89 8.56 19.15
C VAL A 428 10.57 9.50 20.30
N ALA A 429 10.62 8.99 21.54
CA ALA A 429 10.36 9.81 22.72
C ALA A 429 11.27 11.04 22.68
N ASN A 430 10.67 12.24 22.65
CA ASN A 430 11.43 13.48 22.70
C ASN A 430 12.24 13.46 24.01
N PRO A 431 13.52 13.87 24.05
CA PRO A 431 14.31 13.87 25.28
C PRO A 431 13.67 14.68 26.42
N GLU A 432 12.73 15.57 26.10
CA GLU A 432 11.96 16.38 27.05
C GLU A 432 10.84 15.59 27.75
N ASP A 433 10.28 14.55 27.14
CA ASP A 433 9.23 13.71 27.76
C ASP A 433 9.77 12.79 28.86
N LYS A 434 11.10 12.56 28.91
CA LYS A 434 11.75 11.82 30.00
C LYS A 434 11.90 12.63 31.30
N LYS A 435 11.59 13.94 31.29
CA LYS A 435 11.60 14.79 32.50
C LYS A 435 10.23 14.94 33.17
N ALA A 436 9.15 14.45 32.55
CA ALA A 436 7.79 14.60 33.08
C ALA A 436 7.33 13.44 34.00
N VAL A 437 8.21 12.49 34.34
CA VAL A 437 7.94 11.48 35.37
C VAL A 437 8.82 11.76 36.60
N LYS A 438 8.55 12.88 37.27
CA LYS A 438 8.89 13.06 38.68
C LYS A 438 7.59 13.19 39.47
N THR A 439 7.18 12.06 40.05
CA THR A 439 6.45 11.92 41.32
C THR A 439 5.64 13.14 41.77
N THR A 440 4.35 13.16 41.45
CA THR A 440 3.37 13.94 42.21
C THR A 440 2.97 13.13 43.45
N PRO A 441 3.07 13.68 44.68
CA PRO A 441 2.62 12.98 45.87
C PRO A 441 1.09 12.85 45.87
N VAL A 442 0.61 11.67 46.23
CA VAL A 442 -0.80 11.41 46.54
C VAL A 442 -1.20 12.30 47.72
N GLN A 443 -2.14 13.23 47.51
CA GLN A 443 -2.85 13.87 48.62
C GLN A 443 -4.04 12.99 49.02
N GLU A 444 -4.02 12.59 50.28
CA GLU A 444 -5.12 11.94 50.99
C GLU A 444 -6.37 12.82 50.99
N GLU A 445 -7.46 12.35 50.39
CA GLU A 445 -8.79 12.88 50.67
C GLU A 445 -9.28 12.35 52.03
N LYS A 446 -9.35 13.26 53.00
CA LYS A 446 -9.95 13.04 54.31
C LYS A 446 -11.46 12.86 54.18
N SER A 447 -11.90 11.65 54.48
CA SER A 447 -13.26 11.32 54.93
C SER A 447 -13.68 12.22 56.11
N THR A 448 -14.82 12.88 56.00
CA THR A 448 -15.62 13.32 57.15
C THR A 448 -17.06 12.88 56.96
N ALA A 449 -17.49 11.99 57.85
CA ALA A 449 -18.84 11.50 57.97
C ALA A 449 -19.75 12.52 58.67
N THR A 450 -21.02 12.58 58.29
CA THR A 450 -22.08 12.97 59.24
C THR A 450 -23.44 12.35 58.89
N ASN A 451 -23.89 11.50 59.82
CA ASN A 451 -25.24 11.20 60.32
C ASN A 451 -26.26 10.33 59.55
N LEU A 452 -26.50 9.18 60.19
CA LEU A 452 -27.67 8.30 60.18
C LEU A 452 -29.01 9.05 60.37
N VAL A 453 -30.12 8.48 59.87
CA VAL A 453 -31.10 7.69 60.68
C VAL A 453 -32.31 7.25 59.84
N THR A 454 -32.47 5.92 59.74
CA THR A 454 -33.66 5.04 59.62
C THR A 454 -34.83 5.33 58.66
N THR A 455 -35.24 4.32 57.87
CA THR A 455 -36.27 3.34 58.31
C THR A 455 -36.58 2.25 57.26
N LYS A 456 -36.81 1.04 57.82
CA LYS A 456 -37.70 -0.07 57.39
C LYS A 456 -37.30 -1.01 56.25
N ALA A 457 -37.20 -2.26 56.71
CA ALA A 457 -37.10 -3.52 56.00
C ALA A 457 -38.35 -3.89 55.18
N GLN A 458 -38.15 -4.69 54.13
CA GLN A 458 -38.96 -5.88 53.87
C GLN A 458 -38.22 -6.89 52.99
N ASN A 459 -38.37 -8.16 53.40
CA ASN A 459 -37.74 -9.38 52.90
C ASN A 459 -38.23 -9.84 51.51
N ILE A 460 -37.60 -10.94 51.07
CA ILE A 460 -38.03 -11.96 50.07
C ILE A 460 -37.54 -11.60 48.66
N GLY A 461 -36.84 -12.46 47.92
CA GLY A 461 -36.43 -13.85 48.11
C GLY A 461 -35.73 -14.34 46.85
N ASN A 462 -34.92 -15.39 47.01
CA ASN A 462 -34.34 -16.21 45.93
C ASN A 462 -35.35 -16.53 44.81
N ASP A 463 -34.91 -16.47 43.55
CA ASP A 463 -34.76 -17.68 42.73
C ASP A 463 -34.00 -17.39 41.43
N GLN A 464 -33.02 -18.26 41.15
CA GLN A 464 -32.38 -18.50 39.86
C GLN A 464 -33.26 -19.46 39.02
N PRO A 465 -33.00 -19.68 37.71
CA PRO A 465 -31.75 -19.49 36.96
C PRO A 465 -31.70 -18.28 36.02
#